data_AF-A0A2S8PUN1-F1
#
_entry.id   AF-A0A2S8PUN1-F1
#
_cell.length_a   1.000
_cell.length_b   1.000
_cell.length_c   1.000
_cell.angle_alpha   90.00
_cell.angle_beta   90.00
_cell.angle_gamma   90.00
#
_symmetry.space_group_name_H-M   'P 1'
#
loop_
_entity.id
_entity.type
_entity.pdbx_description
1 polymer ?
#
loop_
_entity_poly.entity_id
_entity_poly.type
_entity_poly.pdbx_seq_one_letter_code
_entity_poly.pdbx_strand_id
1 'polypeptide(L)'
;MIIGDPYQIAIHIEQIDVLCSPSGMFNFIINDTLVPGKGVTMDLYMVISELKESLEDGMRKNLRDVGNIPLSDLDFSEGEPENFISLSSELSDYGFIFWLGFDGDEDRLIYTTNYEKTFQEERYPRGTIEKLIRDLPLAEDLVMKKTGASINTELKS
;
A
#
# COMPACT_ATOMS: atom_id res chain seq x y z
N MET A 1 -5.49 -6.74 11.73
CA MET A 1 -4.32 -6.08 12.37
C MET A 1 -4.08 -4.70 11.75
N ILE A 2 -3.68 -3.69 12.53
CA ILE A 2 -3.34 -2.34 12.01
C ILE A 2 -1.88 -2.02 12.37
N ILE A 3 -1.12 -1.53 11.39
CA ILE A 3 0.28 -1.10 11.52
C ILE A 3 0.37 0.37 11.10
N GLY A 4 0.90 1.24 11.97
CA GLY A 4 0.95 2.70 11.75
C GLY A 4 -0.06 3.48 12.59
N ASP A 5 -0.31 4.74 12.22
CA ASP A 5 -1.31 5.61 12.86
C ASP A 5 -2.55 5.74 11.97
N PRO A 6 -3.69 5.12 12.31
CA PRO A 6 -4.87 5.13 11.45
C PRO A 6 -5.47 6.53 11.24
N TYR A 7 -5.11 7.52 12.05
CA TYR A 7 -5.58 8.89 11.90
C TYR A 7 -4.71 9.72 10.94
N GLN A 8 -3.59 9.17 10.48
CA GLN A 8 -2.70 9.78 9.51
C GLN A 8 -2.50 8.82 8.32
N ILE A 9 -1.67 7.80 8.53
CA ILE A 9 -1.41 6.73 7.57
C ILE A 9 -1.08 5.43 8.31
N ALA A 10 -1.79 4.37 7.93
CA ALA A 10 -1.57 3.02 8.43
C ALA A 10 -1.89 1.98 7.35
N ILE A 11 -1.61 0.71 7.65
CA ILE A 11 -2.02 -0.42 6.84
C ILE A 11 -2.83 -1.38 7.71
N HIS A 12 -4.00 -1.76 7.20
CA HIS A 12 -4.85 -2.80 7.76
C HIS A 12 -4.62 -4.12 7.01
N ILE A 13 -4.23 -5.16 7.75
CA ILE A 13 -4.02 -6.52 7.22
C ILE A 13 -4.83 -7.49 8.06
N GLU A 14 -5.66 -8.30 7.42
CA GLU A 14 -6.39 -9.39 8.08
C GLU A 14 -6.35 -10.64 7.20
N GLN A 15 -5.66 -11.69 7.66
CA GLN A 15 -5.69 -13.00 7.05
C GLN A 15 -7.01 -13.72 7.40
N ILE A 16 -7.79 -14.05 6.37
CA ILE A 16 -9.12 -14.63 6.50
C ILE A 16 -9.13 -16.10 6.05
N ASP A 17 -8.19 -16.47 5.17
CA ASP A 17 -8.05 -17.83 4.69
C ASP A 17 -6.60 -18.18 4.31
N VAL A 18 -6.39 -19.46 3.99
CA VAL A 18 -5.21 -19.94 3.26
C VAL A 18 -5.73 -20.68 2.04
N LEU A 19 -5.69 -20.02 0.88
CA LEU A 19 -6.02 -20.67 -0.39
C LEU A 19 -4.77 -21.40 -0.90
N CYS A 20 -3.97 -20.73 -1.73
CA CYS A 20 -2.63 -21.19 -2.12
C CYS A 20 -1.52 -20.58 -1.25
N SER A 21 -1.84 -19.46 -0.61
CA SER A 21 -0.97 -18.54 0.14
C SER A 21 -1.84 -17.86 1.23
N PRO A 22 -1.26 -17.14 2.20
CA PRO A 22 -2.02 -16.28 3.10
C PRO A 22 -2.95 -15.35 2.31
N SER A 23 -4.26 -15.44 2.53
CA SER A 23 -5.24 -14.64 1.79
C SER A 23 -6.18 -13.90 2.73
N GLY A 24 -6.61 -12.71 2.33
CA GLY A 24 -7.53 -11.92 3.13
C GLY A 24 -7.62 -10.46 2.72
N MET A 25 -7.73 -9.55 3.69
CA MET A 25 -7.92 -8.13 3.47
C MET A 25 -6.60 -7.38 3.61
N PHE A 26 -6.35 -6.50 2.65
CA PHE A 26 -5.29 -5.51 2.71
C PHE A 26 -5.89 -4.13 2.39
N ASN A 27 -5.62 -3.13 3.21
CA ASN A 27 -6.02 -1.75 2.95
C ASN A 27 -4.95 -0.80 3.46
N PHE A 28 -4.70 0.28 2.75
CA PHE A 28 -4.19 1.49 3.39
C PHE A 28 -5.31 2.08 4.26
N ILE A 29 -4.95 2.71 5.37
CA ILE A 29 -5.81 3.62 6.12
C ILE A 29 -5.22 5.00 5.92
N ILE A 30 -5.94 5.87 5.22
CA ILE A 30 -5.51 7.22 4.87
C ILE A 30 -6.48 8.18 5.56
N ASN A 31 -5.99 8.99 6.50
CA ASN A 31 -6.79 9.96 7.23
C ASN A 31 -8.11 9.36 7.76
N ASP A 32 -8.05 8.28 8.54
CA ASP A 32 -9.17 7.48 9.06
C ASP A 32 -9.94 6.57 8.08
N THR A 33 -9.67 6.68 6.78
CA THR A 33 -10.45 6.00 5.75
C THR A 33 -9.73 4.76 5.22
N LEU A 34 -10.43 3.62 5.17
CA LEU A 34 -9.93 2.41 4.50
C LEU A 34 -9.93 2.60 2.99
N VAL A 35 -8.76 2.48 2.38
CA VAL A 35 -8.51 2.60 0.95
C VAL A 35 -7.87 1.30 0.45
N PRO A 36 -8.53 0.52 -0.42
CA PRO A 36 -9.79 0.82 -1.12
C PRO A 36 -11.07 0.56 -0.29
N GLY A 37 -10.97 -0.14 0.84
CA GLY A 37 -12.14 -0.57 1.62
C GLY A 37 -13.03 -1.58 0.89
N LYS A 38 -12.47 -2.32 -0.08
CA LYS A 38 -13.19 -3.21 -1.00
C LYS A 38 -12.42 -4.52 -1.21
N GLY A 39 -13.17 -5.59 -1.47
CA GLY A 39 -12.62 -6.94 -1.65
C GLY A 39 -12.39 -7.64 -0.33
N VAL A 40 -12.65 -8.95 -0.29
CA VAL A 40 -12.55 -9.77 0.94
C VAL A 40 -11.35 -10.72 0.90
N THR A 41 -10.80 -11.01 -0.28
CA THR A 41 -9.78 -12.03 -0.46
C THR A 41 -8.78 -11.62 -1.55
N MET A 42 -7.66 -11.07 -1.13
CA MET A 42 -6.44 -10.82 -1.92
C MET A 42 -5.35 -11.81 -1.50
N ASP A 43 -4.37 -12.05 -2.36
CA ASP A 43 -3.17 -12.79 -1.98
C ASP A 43 -2.25 -11.87 -1.17
N LEU A 44 -2.28 -12.03 0.16
CA LEU A 44 -1.49 -11.20 1.07
C LEU A 44 0.00 -11.46 0.91
N TYR A 45 0.40 -12.65 0.43
CA TYR A 45 1.81 -12.91 0.13
C TYR A 45 2.29 -12.05 -1.03
N MET A 46 1.52 -12.01 -2.12
CA MET A 46 1.84 -11.19 -3.28
C MET A 46 1.85 -9.71 -2.91
N VAL A 47 0.76 -9.21 -2.32
CA VAL A 47 0.62 -7.79 -1.96
C VAL A 47 1.75 -7.33 -1.04
N ILE A 48 2.05 -8.05 0.04
CA ILE A 48 3.07 -7.62 1.01
C ILE A 48 4.48 -7.73 0.42
N SER A 49 4.79 -8.82 -0.28
CA SER A 49 6.14 -9.06 -0.80
C SER A 49 6.47 -8.07 -1.91
N GLU A 50 5.58 -7.90 -2.89
CA GLU A 50 5.81 -6.96 -4.00
C GLU A 50 5.80 -5.50 -3.55
N LEU A 51 5.01 -5.14 -2.53
CA LEU A 51 5.04 -3.80 -1.96
C LEU A 51 6.41 -3.48 -1.33
N LYS A 52 6.98 -4.43 -0.59
CA LYS A 52 8.33 -4.31 -0.02
C LYS A 52 9.41 -4.30 -1.10
N GLU A 53 9.33 -5.20 -2.09
CA GLU A 53 10.30 -5.29 -3.19
C GLU A 53 10.28 -4.03 -4.06
N SER A 54 9.09 -3.53 -4.44
CA SER A 54 8.94 -2.32 -5.24
C SER A 54 9.51 -1.10 -4.52
N LEU A 55 9.25 -0.97 -3.22
CA LEU A 55 9.88 0.06 -2.40
C LEU A 55 11.39 -0.06 -2.41
N GLU A 56 11.96 -1.25 -2.16
CA GLU A 56 13.41 -1.44 -2.17
C GLU A 56 14.04 -1.07 -3.51
N ASP A 57 13.44 -1.52 -4.61
CA ASP A 57 13.94 -1.25 -5.95
C ASP A 57 13.83 0.22 -6.32
N GLY A 58 12.72 0.87 -5.96
CA GLY A 58 12.54 2.31 -6.11
C GLY A 58 13.58 3.12 -5.35
N MET A 59 13.84 2.77 -4.09
CA MET A 59 14.84 3.43 -3.26
C MET A 59 16.27 3.21 -3.78
N ARG A 60 16.59 2.04 -4.36
CA ARG A 60 17.90 1.77 -5.00
C ARG A 60 18.13 2.58 -6.27
N LYS A 61 17.07 2.93 -7.00
CA LYS A 61 17.15 3.69 -8.26
C LYS A 61 17.54 5.16 -8.07
N ASN A 62 17.56 5.68 -6.84
CA ASN A 62 17.80 7.11 -6.54
C ASN A 62 16.95 8.02 -7.44
N LEU A 63 15.64 7.79 -7.43
CA LEU A 63 14.67 8.56 -8.19
C LEU A 63 14.82 10.06 -7.88
N ARG A 64 14.62 10.89 -8.90
CA ARG A 64 14.60 12.34 -8.69
C ARG A 64 13.32 12.73 -7.98
N ASP A 65 13.34 13.84 -7.26
CA ASP A 65 12.10 14.39 -6.74
C ASP A 65 11.21 14.82 -7.93
N VAL A 66 9.95 14.43 -7.86
CA VAL A 66 8.88 14.87 -8.77
C VAL A 66 8.62 16.37 -8.54
N GLY A 67 8.92 16.86 -7.33
CA GLY A 67 8.76 18.24 -6.94
C GLY A 67 7.29 18.60 -6.68
N ASN A 68 7.00 19.88 -6.53
CA ASN A 68 5.66 20.37 -6.20
C ASN A 68 4.73 20.53 -7.43
N ILE A 69 4.79 19.61 -8.40
CA ILE A 69 3.91 19.63 -9.57
C ILE A 69 2.47 19.32 -9.11
N PRO A 70 1.47 20.17 -9.41
CA PRO A 70 0.07 19.91 -9.05
C PRO A 70 -0.43 18.56 -9.60
N LEU A 71 -1.28 17.85 -8.85
CA LEU A 71 -1.84 16.56 -9.27
C LEU A 71 -2.53 16.62 -10.65
N SER A 72 -3.18 17.75 -10.98
CA SER A 72 -3.83 17.98 -12.28
C SER A 72 -2.87 18.05 -13.46
N ASP A 73 -1.59 18.31 -13.19
CA ASP A 73 -0.56 18.58 -14.19
C ASP A 73 0.38 17.37 -14.36
N LEU A 74 0.22 16.34 -13.53
CA LEU A 74 0.91 15.06 -13.68
C LEU A 74 0.27 14.25 -14.82
N ASP A 75 1.12 13.64 -15.64
CA ASP A 75 0.68 12.79 -16.75
C ASP A 75 0.63 11.33 -16.30
N PHE A 76 -0.59 10.78 -16.30
CA PHE A 76 -0.90 9.39 -15.97
C PHE A 76 -1.32 8.56 -17.20
N SER A 77 -1.22 9.13 -18.41
CA SER A 77 -1.77 8.51 -19.63
C SER A 77 -1.00 7.27 -20.10
N GLU A 78 0.27 7.15 -19.74
CA GLU A 78 1.18 6.06 -20.13
C GLU A 78 1.43 5.05 -18.98
N GLY A 79 0.64 5.11 -17.89
CA GLY A 79 0.79 4.23 -16.72
C GLY A 79 1.66 4.84 -15.61
N GLU A 80 2.56 4.05 -15.00
CA GLU A 80 3.43 4.49 -13.91
C GLU A 80 4.25 5.72 -14.33
N PRO A 81 4.06 6.89 -13.69
CA PRO A 81 4.76 8.09 -14.10
C PRO A 81 6.25 8.05 -13.75
N GLU A 82 7.05 8.79 -14.49
CA GLU A 82 8.49 8.88 -14.23
C GLU A 82 8.78 9.39 -12.82
N ASN A 83 9.81 8.82 -12.17
CA ASN A 83 10.27 9.17 -10.83
C ASN A 83 9.30 8.83 -9.68
N PHE A 84 8.35 7.94 -9.93
CA PHE A 84 7.54 7.31 -8.88
C PHE A 84 7.99 5.88 -8.60
N ILE A 85 7.55 5.38 -7.46
CA ILE A 85 7.60 3.96 -7.08
C ILE A 85 6.17 3.43 -7.13
N SER A 86 5.90 2.42 -7.96
CA SER A 86 4.64 1.67 -7.90
C SER A 86 4.49 0.87 -6.61
N LEU A 87 3.41 1.13 -5.88
CA LEU A 87 3.05 0.48 -4.62
C LEU A 87 1.73 -0.30 -4.73
N SER A 88 1.40 -0.75 -5.94
CA SER A 88 0.06 -1.30 -6.25
C SER A 88 0.01 -2.81 -6.17
N SER A 89 1.03 -3.54 -6.64
CA SER A 89 1.02 -5.02 -6.67
C SER A 89 -0.32 -5.57 -7.23
N GLU A 90 -0.84 -6.68 -6.71
CA GLU A 90 -2.13 -7.28 -7.04
C GLU A 90 -3.32 -6.31 -6.85
N LEU A 91 -3.16 -5.22 -6.08
CA LEU A 91 -4.22 -4.22 -5.92
C LEU A 91 -4.58 -3.58 -7.27
N SER A 92 -3.64 -3.52 -8.23
CA SER A 92 -3.91 -2.96 -9.56
C SER A 92 -4.93 -3.77 -10.36
N ASP A 93 -5.01 -5.09 -10.15
CA ASP A 93 -5.99 -5.96 -10.81
C ASP A 93 -7.43 -5.59 -10.42
N TYR A 94 -7.59 -5.00 -9.24
CA TYR A 94 -8.84 -4.48 -8.71
C TYR A 94 -9.06 -2.99 -8.99
N GLY A 95 -8.17 -2.37 -9.79
CA GLY A 95 -8.23 -0.95 -10.16
C GLY A 95 -7.77 -0.01 -9.04
N PHE A 96 -6.98 -0.52 -8.10
CA PHE A 96 -6.41 0.24 -7.01
C PHE A 96 -4.91 0.42 -7.26
N ILE A 97 -4.51 1.65 -7.54
CA ILE A 97 -3.13 1.97 -7.89
C ILE A 97 -2.62 3.01 -6.92
N PHE A 98 -1.40 2.81 -6.44
CA PHE A 98 -0.68 3.67 -5.52
C PHE A 98 0.72 3.93 -6.08
N TRP A 99 1.14 5.18 -6.05
CA TRP A 99 2.46 5.64 -6.46
C TRP A 99 3.06 6.51 -5.38
N LEU A 100 4.33 6.29 -5.09
CA LEU A 100 5.11 7.10 -4.16
C LEU A 100 6.13 7.95 -4.93
N GLY A 101 5.97 9.26 -4.88
CA GLY A 101 6.93 10.25 -5.36
C GLY A 101 7.50 11.05 -4.19
N PHE A 102 8.40 11.99 -4.50
CA PHE A 102 9.07 12.82 -3.50
C PHE A 102 9.10 14.29 -3.90
N ASP A 103 9.08 15.18 -2.91
CA ASP A 103 9.25 16.63 -3.05
C ASP A 103 10.01 17.16 -1.82
N GLY A 104 11.34 17.26 -1.91
CA GLY A 104 12.17 17.73 -0.82
C GLY A 104 12.07 16.84 0.42
N ASP A 105 11.46 17.35 1.47
CA ASP A 105 11.20 16.70 2.75
C ASP A 105 9.80 16.07 2.85
N GLU A 106 9.10 15.89 1.72
CA GLU A 106 7.80 15.23 1.66
C GLU A 106 7.80 13.94 0.82
N ASP A 107 7.09 12.93 1.33
CA ASP A 107 6.55 11.82 0.54
C ASP A 107 5.25 12.29 -0.13
N ARG A 108 5.08 12.03 -1.42
CA ARG A 108 3.84 12.27 -2.19
C ARG A 108 3.19 10.94 -2.54
N LEU A 109 2.16 10.55 -1.80
CA LEU A 109 1.38 9.34 -2.07
C LEU A 109 0.21 9.67 -2.98
N ILE A 110 0.30 9.27 -4.25
CA ILE A 110 -0.77 9.43 -5.23
C ILE A 110 -1.47 8.10 -5.42
N TYR A 111 -2.79 8.10 -5.48
CA TYR A 111 -3.54 6.86 -5.63
C TYR A 111 -4.88 7.04 -6.33
N THR A 112 -5.40 5.93 -6.84
CA THR A 112 -6.73 5.81 -7.41
C THR A 112 -7.40 4.54 -6.88
N THR A 113 -8.74 4.57 -6.80
CA THR A 113 -9.55 3.42 -6.36
C THR A 113 -10.61 3.01 -7.39
N ASN A 114 -10.47 3.49 -8.62
CA ASN A 114 -11.49 3.37 -9.65
C ASN A 114 -10.92 3.20 -11.07
N TYR A 115 -9.83 2.45 -11.21
CA TYR A 115 -9.16 2.20 -12.49
C TYR A 115 -8.71 3.49 -13.17
N GLU A 116 -7.97 4.33 -12.42
CA GLU A 116 -7.31 5.56 -12.92
C GLU A 116 -8.28 6.62 -13.47
N LYS A 117 -9.58 6.51 -13.15
CA LYS A 117 -10.58 7.53 -13.54
C LYS A 117 -10.43 8.81 -12.76
N THR A 118 -10.03 8.71 -11.49
CA THR A 118 -9.73 9.86 -10.63
C THR A 118 -8.56 9.53 -9.72
N PHE A 119 -7.70 10.52 -9.51
CA PHE A 119 -6.56 10.42 -8.60
C PHE A 119 -6.75 11.30 -7.38
N GLN A 120 -6.14 10.86 -6.28
CA GLN A 120 -6.05 11.56 -5.01
C GLN A 120 -4.57 11.66 -4.64
N GLU A 121 -4.22 12.65 -3.83
CA GLU A 121 -2.86 12.83 -3.33
C GLU A 121 -2.91 13.13 -1.84
N GLU A 122 -2.03 12.48 -1.10
CA GLU A 122 -1.70 12.83 0.27
C GLU A 122 -0.20 13.05 0.41
N ARG A 123 0.16 13.98 1.29
CA ARG A 123 1.55 14.34 1.55
C ARG A 123 1.92 14.07 3.00
N TYR A 124 3.11 13.53 3.19
CA TYR A 124 3.64 13.16 4.50
C TYR A 124 5.09 13.60 4.63
N PRO A 125 5.64 13.74 5.84
CA PRO A 125 7.08 13.89 6.01
C PRO A 125 7.85 12.76 5.31
N ARG A 126 8.99 13.07 4.70
CA ARG A 126 9.76 12.11 3.90
C ARG A 126 10.17 10.89 4.72
N GLY A 127 10.00 9.71 4.12
CA GLY A 127 10.28 8.42 4.73
C GLY A 127 9.15 7.87 5.60
N THR A 128 8.00 8.55 5.66
CA THR A 128 6.81 8.04 6.36
C THR A 128 6.30 6.77 5.70
N ILE A 129 6.14 6.79 4.37
CA ILE A 129 5.63 5.64 3.61
C ILE A 129 6.66 4.52 3.60
N GLU A 130 7.95 4.85 3.45
CA GLU A 130 9.04 3.87 3.53
C GLU A 130 9.00 3.12 4.87
N LYS A 131 8.97 3.87 5.98
CA LYS A 131 8.94 3.29 7.33
C LYS A 131 7.72 2.38 7.49
N LEU A 132 6.55 2.85 7.09
CA LEU A 132 5.30 2.09 7.22
C LEU A 132 5.35 0.74 6.50
N ILE A 133 5.82 0.72 5.25
CA ILE A 133 5.95 -0.51 4.46
C ILE A 133 7.04 -1.44 5.05
N ARG A 134 8.15 -0.88 5.54
CA ARG A 134 9.20 -1.67 6.21
C ARG A 134 8.71 -2.31 7.49
N ASP A 135 7.86 -1.62 8.25
CA ASP A 135 7.25 -2.11 9.50
C ASP A 135 6.20 -3.21 9.28
N LEU A 136 5.74 -3.43 8.04
CA LEU A 136 4.87 -4.57 7.75
C LEU A 136 5.57 -5.90 8.11
N PRO A 137 4.85 -6.87 8.68
CA PRO A 137 5.38 -8.23 8.81
C PRO A 137 5.62 -8.86 7.44
N LEU A 138 6.38 -9.94 7.39
CA LEU A 138 6.36 -10.82 6.22
C LEU A 138 5.02 -11.54 6.17
N ALA A 139 4.51 -11.80 4.97
CA ALA A 139 3.24 -12.52 4.82
C ALA A 139 3.29 -13.93 5.42
N GLU A 140 4.47 -14.57 5.39
CA GLU A 140 4.68 -15.88 6.01
C GLU A 140 4.60 -15.85 7.54
N ASP A 141 4.73 -14.69 8.18
CA ASP A 141 4.59 -14.53 9.62
C ASP A 141 3.13 -14.35 10.04
N LEU A 142 2.21 -14.14 9.10
CA LEU A 142 0.79 -14.04 9.41
C LEU A 142 0.21 -15.40 9.82
N VAL A 143 -0.57 -15.39 10.89
CA VAL A 143 -1.28 -16.56 11.41
C VAL A 143 -2.76 -16.22 11.58
N MET A 144 -3.59 -16.90 10.81
CA MET A 144 -5.04 -16.90 11.00
C MET A 144 -5.43 -17.82 12.17
N LYS A 145 -6.06 -17.23 13.20
CA LYS A 145 -6.58 -17.95 14.36
C LYS A 145 -8.10 -17.90 14.39
N LYS A 146 -8.72 -19.07 14.23
CA LYS A 146 -10.19 -19.25 14.29
C LYS A 146 -10.61 -19.69 15.69
N THR A 147 -11.42 -18.88 16.37
CA THR A 147 -12.00 -19.20 17.70
C THR A 147 -13.50 -19.00 17.67
N GLY A 148 -14.27 -20.09 17.64
CA GLY A 148 -15.72 -20.03 17.47
C GLY A 148 -16.11 -19.34 16.15
N ALA A 149 -16.84 -18.23 16.25
CA ALA A 149 -17.25 -17.42 15.10
C ALA A 149 -16.27 -16.27 14.76
N SER A 150 -15.14 -16.17 15.45
CA SER A 150 -14.16 -15.10 15.27
C SER A 150 -12.93 -15.59 14.52
N ILE A 151 -12.44 -14.75 13.62
CA ILE A 151 -11.15 -14.88 12.95
C ILE A 151 -10.29 -13.72 13.43
N ASN A 152 -9.06 -14.01 13.86
CA ASN A 152 -8.07 -12.99 14.21
C ASN A 152 -6.75 -13.31 13.52
N THR A 153 -6.09 -12.27 13.04
CA THR A 153 -4.73 -12.34 12.50
C THR A 153 -3.71 -12.01 13.59
N GLU A 154 -2.82 -12.95 13.87
CA GLU A 154 -1.70 -12.82 14.80
C GLU A 154 -0.38 -12.97 14.02
N LEU A 155 0.75 -12.58 14.63
CA LEU A 155 2.08 -12.89 14.09
C LEU A 155 2.61 -14.18 14.70
N LYS A 156 3.42 -14.94 13.95
CA LYS A 156 4.21 -16.04 14.50
C LYS A 156 5.10 -15.51 15.62
N SER A 157 5.07 -16.21 16.76
CA SER A 157 5.90 -15.95 17.94
C SER A 157 7.31 -16.50 17.79
#